data_AF-A0A3M6SHY4-F1
#
_entry.id   AF-A0A3M6SHY4-F1
#
_cell.length_a   1.000
_cell.length_b   1.000
_cell.length_c   1.000
_cell.angle_alpha   90.00
_cell.angle_beta   90.00
_cell.angle_gamma   90.00
#
_symmetry.space_group_name_H-M   'P 1'
#
loop_
_entity.id
_entity.type
_entity.pdbx_description
1 polymer ?
#
loop_
_entity_poly.entity_id
_entity_poly.type
_entity_poly.pdbx_seq_one_letter_code
_entity_poly.pdbx_strand_id
1 'polypeptide(L)'
;MAKFQFDKGTKKKEKKAPRPIAKTDIAKPKESYDPSKVSKQLEKAASKSTIPTKKRPVGRPKSGRKSYQTVRLQKQTVLKINALENTLSNSTQDETVDQAIDRMLNSLSSDEKRAYRLWLEMFEKK
;
A
#
# COMPACT_ATOMS: atom_id res chain seq x y z
N MET A 1 59.34 53.83 44.65
CA MET A 1 58.56 53.55 43.43
C MET A 1 59.32 52.48 42.63
N ALA A 2 58.87 51.23 42.69
CA ALA A 2 59.55 50.10 42.05
C ALA A 2 59.19 50.02 40.56
N LYS A 3 60.22 49.96 39.71
CA LYS A 3 60.11 49.85 38.25
C LYS A 3 59.53 48.47 37.89
N PHE A 4 58.37 48.44 37.22
CA PHE A 4 57.85 47.22 36.60
C PHE A 4 58.74 46.85 35.41
N GLN A 5 59.40 45.69 35.49
CA GLN A 5 60.26 45.15 34.43
C GLN A 5 59.49 44.00 33.76
N PHE A 6 59.29 44.10 32.45
CA PHE A 6 58.53 43.13 31.67
C PHE A 6 59.38 41.89 31.39
N ASP A 7 59.19 40.83 32.17
CA ASP A 7 59.78 39.52 31.88
C ASP A 7 59.06 38.90 30.68
N LYS A 8 59.75 38.82 29.54
CA LYS A 8 59.40 37.91 28.45
C LYS A 8 59.73 36.48 28.91
N GLY A 9 58.94 36.02 29.88
CA GLY A 9 58.97 34.65 30.38
C GLY A 9 59.02 33.70 29.20
N THR A 10 60.04 32.85 29.23
CA THR A 10 60.44 31.81 28.29
C THR A 10 59.40 30.68 28.17
N LYS A 11 58.11 31.01 28.18
CA LYS A 11 57.03 30.14 27.72
C LYS A 11 56.81 30.38 26.24
N LYS A 12 57.84 30.12 25.42
CA LYS A 12 57.59 29.60 24.07
C LYS A 12 56.82 28.30 24.30
N LYS A 13 55.49 28.38 24.36
CA LYS A 13 54.62 27.21 24.25
C LYS A 13 55.16 26.49 23.02
N GLU A 14 55.75 25.33 23.28
CA GLU A 14 56.25 24.42 22.27
C GLU A 14 55.27 24.47 21.10
N LYS A 15 55.74 24.87 19.93
CA LYS A 15 54.95 24.81 18.70
C LYS A 15 54.67 23.32 18.49
N LYS A 16 53.60 22.81 19.10
CA LYS A 16 53.18 21.42 18.94
C LYS A 16 52.92 21.25 17.46
N ALA A 17 53.73 20.42 16.82
CA ALA A 17 53.55 20.08 15.42
C ALA A 17 52.09 19.62 15.21
N PRO A 18 51.43 20.01 14.10
CA PRO A 18 50.08 19.56 13.83
C PRO A 18 50.05 18.03 13.83
N ARG A 19 49.04 17.46 14.50
CA ARG A 19 48.88 16.00 14.55
C ARG A 19 48.68 15.50 13.11
N PRO A 20 49.35 14.41 12.69
CA PRO A 20 49.17 13.87 11.35
C PRO A 20 47.72 13.40 11.17
N ILE A 21 47.08 13.85 10.09
CA ILE A 21 45.74 13.41 9.70
C ILE A 21 45.90 12.10 8.93
N ALA A 22 45.26 11.03 9.40
CA ALA A 22 45.25 9.75 8.70
C ALA A 22 44.56 9.91 7.35
N LYS A 23 45.18 9.42 6.27
CA LYS A 23 44.55 9.37 4.95
C LYS A 23 43.29 8.51 5.05
N THR A 24 42.15 9.07 4.67
CA THR A 24 40.91 8.30 4.49
C THR A 24 41.00 7.55 3.18
N ASP A 25 40.81 6.23 3.23
CA ASP A 25 40.66 5.42 2.01
C ASP A 25 39.43 5.92 1.27
N ILE A 26 39.65 6.58 0.12
CA ILE A 26 38.58 7.04 -0.76
C ILE A 26 37.79 5.80 -1.16
N ALA A 27 36.55 5.74 -0.68
CA ALA A 27 35.67 4.60 -0.78
C ALA A 27 35.51 4.17 -2.24
N LYS A 28 36.21 3.09 -2.62
CA LYS A 28 35.89 2.38 -3.86
C LYS A 28 34.47 1.82 -3.71
N PRO A 29 33.66 1.84 -4.78
CA PRO A 29 32.33 1.25 -4.74
C PRO A 29 32.44 -0.22 -4.34
N LYS A 30 31.64 -0.64 -3.36
CA LYS A 30 31.65 -2.02 -2.85
C LYS A 30 31.23 -3.03 -3.92
N GLU A 31 30.43 -2.59 -4.90
CA GLU A 31 29.98 -3.41 -6.00
C GLU A 31 30.00 -2.61 -7.31
N SER A 32 30.53 -3.24 -8.35
CA SER A 32 30.47 -2.75 -9.73
C SER A 32 29.35 -3.46 -10.46
N TYR A 33 28.64 -2.73 -11.32
CA TYR A 33 27.59 -3.30 -12.16
C TYR A 33 28.19 -4.36 -13.11
N ASP A 34 27.66 -5.58 -13.02
CA ASP A 34 28.05 -6.71 -13.88
C ASP A 34 26.80 -7.19 -14.65
N PRO A 35 26.74 -7.02 -15.98
CA PRO A 35 25.59 -7.38 -16.79
C PRO A 35 25.27 -8.88 -16.74
N SER A 36 26.25 -9.72 -16.38
CA SER A 36 26.12 -11.18 -16.26
C SER A 36 25.28 -11.60 -15.06
N LYS A 37 25.19 -10.76 -14.01
CA LYS A 37 24.35 -11.02 -12.83
C LYS A 37 22.88 -10.73 -13.12
N VAL A 38 22.62 -9.71 -13.93
CA VAL A 38 21.27 -9.28 -14.32
C VAL A 38 20.62 -10.31 -15.23
N SER A 39 21.35 -10.85 -16.22
CA SER A 39 20.84 -11.90 -17.11
C SER A 39 20.48 -13.18 -16.34
N LYS A 40 21.34 -13.63 -15.41
CA LYS A 40 21.08 -14.79 -14.54
C LYS A 40 19.87 -14.60 -13.62
N GLN A 41 19.59 -13.37 -13.18
CA GLN A 41 18.40 -13.07 -12.39
C GLN A 41 17.13 -13.09 -13.25
N LEU A 42 17.20 -12.57 -14.48
CA LEU A 42 16.10 -12.63 -15.45
C LEU A 42 15.75 -14.07 -15.81
N GLU A 43 16.75 -14.92 -16.07
CA GLU A 43 16.51 -16.34 -16.37
C GLU A 43 15.93 -17.10 -15.16
N LYS A 44 16.37 -16.78 -13.93
CA LYS A 44 15.79 -17.32 -12.70
C LYS A 44 14.37 -16.82 -12.43
N ALA A 45 14.02 -15.62 -12.89
CA ALA A 45 12.66 -15.10 -12.79
C ALA A 45 11.74 -15.74 -13.85
N ALA A 46 12.23 -15.91 -15.07
CA ALA A 46 11.52 -16.58 -16.17
C ALA A 46 11.30 -18.09 -15.92
N SER A 47 12.21 -18.76 -15.21
CA SER A 47 12.07 -20.18 -14.85
C SER A 47 11.20 -20.43 -13.62
N LYS A 48 10.85 -19.40 -12.84
CA LYS A 48 9.93 -19.51 -11.69
C LYS A 48 8.45 -19.40 -12.08
N SER A 49 8.12 -18.98 -13.29
CA SER A 49 6.73 -18.86 -13.76
C SER A 49 6.08 -20.21 -14.12
N THR A 50 6.82 -21.32 -14.08
CA THR A 50 6.32 -22.68 -14.40
C THR A 50 6.27 -23.63 -13.21
N ILE A 51 6.44 -23.16 -11.97
CA ILE A 51 6.27 -24.00 -10.79
C ILE A 51 4.76 -24.08 -10.47
N PRO A 52 4.11 -25.26 -10.56
CA PRO A 52 2.75 -25.40 -10.06
C PRO A 52 2.78 -25.12 -8.56
N THR A 53 2.16 -24.03 -8.14
CA THR A 53 1.97 -23.69 -6.73
C THR A 53 1.33 -24.88 -6.05
N LYS A 54 2.08 -25.62 -5.21
CA LYS A 54 1.54 -26.68 -4.36
C LYS A 54 0.29 -26.13 -3.67
N LYS A 55 -0.88 -26.68 -3.98
CA LYS A 55 -2.14 -26.32 -3.32
C LYS A 55 -1.94 -26.57 -1.82
N ARG A 56 -1.91 -25.48 -1.03
CA ARG A 56 -1.86 -25.56 0.43
C ARG A 56 -3.08 -26.38 0.89
N PRO A 57 -2.96 -27.22 1.93
CA PRO A 57 -4.09 -27.97 2.45
C PRO A 57 -5.18 -26.97 2.83
N VAL A 58 -6.28 -27.03 2.09
CA VAL A 58 -7.45 -26.17 2.31
C VAL A 58 -8.13 -26.66 3.58
N GLY A 59 -7.98 -25.90 4.66
CA GLY A 59 -8.78 -26.11 5.87
C GLY A 59 -10.27 -25.96 5.58
N ARG A 60 -11.12 -26.29 6.56
CA ARG A 60 -12.58 -26.09 6.46
C ARG A 60 -12.87 -24.66 5.95
N PRO A 61 -13.67 -24.49 4.88
CA PRO A 61 -14.06 -23.17 4.44
C PRO A 61 -14.68 -22.42 5.62
N LYS A 62 -14.18 -21.22 5.91
CA LYS A 62 -14.73 -20.38 6.99
C LYS A 62 -16.19 -20.08 6.64
N SER A 63 -17.12 -20.59 7.44
CA SER A 63 -18.54 -20.23 7.37
C SER A 63 -18.68 -18.71 7.59
N GLY A 64 -19.58 -18.05 6.86
CA GLY A 64 -19.85 -16.61 6.98
C GLY A 64 -19.02 -15.69 6.08
N ARG A 65 -18.42 -16.19 5.00
CA ARG A 65 -17.79 -15.31 4.00
C ARG A 65 -18.85 -14.63 3.15
N LYS A 66 -18.72 -13.30 2.97
CA LYS A 66 -19.51 -12.54 1.99
C LYS A 66 -19.32 -13.13 0.59
N SER A 67 -20.42 -13.39 -0.10
CA SER A 67 -20.45 -13.83 -1.49
C SER A 67 -20.58 -12.61 -2.40
N TYR A 68 -19.58 -12.37 -3.25
CA TYR A 68 -19.60 -11.25 -4.18
C TYR A 68 -20.00 -11.73 -5.57
N GLN A 69 -20.86 -10.96 -6.23
CA GLN A 69 -21.18 -11.14 -7.64
C GLN A 69 -20.77 -9.88 -8.40
N THR A 70 -20.23 -10.07 -9.61
CA THR A 70 -19.82 -8.94 -10.45
C THR A 70 -20.95 -8.55 -11.40
N VAL A 71 -21.31 -7.28 -11.38
CA VAL A 71 -22.30 -6.68 -12.30
C VAL A 71 -21.57 -5.72 -13.22
N ARG A 72 -21.81 -5.84 -14.54
CA ARG A 72 -21.27 -4.88 -15.52
C ARG A 72 -22.17 -3.66 -15.57
N LEU A 73 -21.61 -2.50 -15.28
CA LEU A 73 -22.29 -1.21 -15.27
C LEU A 73 -21.66 -0.26 -16.28
N GLN A 74 -22.46 0.68 -16.80
CA GLN A 74 -21.96 1.77 -17.61
C GLN A 74 -21.10 2.73 -16.77
N LYS A 75 -20.08 3.33 -17.39
CA LYS A 75 -19.14 4.26 -16.72
C LYS A 75 -19.86 5.41 -16.02
N GLN A 76 -20.90 5.96 -16.64
CA GLN A 76 -21.69 7.06 -16.08
C GLN A 76 -22.42 6.63 -14.78
N THR A 77 -22.93 5.41 -14.72
CA THR A 77 -23.58 4.87 -13.52
C THR A 77 -22.59 4.67 -12.39
N VAL A 78 -21.38 4.16 -12.68
CA VAL A 78 -20.32 4.02 -11.68
C VAL A 78 -19.93 5.38 -11.08
N LEU A 79 -19.84 6.42 -11.92
CA LEU A 79 -19.58 7.78 -11.42
C LEU A 79 -20.66 8.27 -10.46
N LYS A 80 -21.94 7.97 -10.73
CA LYS A 80 -23.05 8.32 -9.83
C LYS A 80 -22.95 7.57 -8.50
N ILE A 81 -22.61 6.27 -8.53
CA ILE A 81 -22.40 5.47 -7.31
C ILE A 81 -21.26 6.04 -6.48
N ASN A 82 -20.12 6.35 -7.10
CA ASN A 82 -18.97 6.94 -6.41
C ASN A 82 -19.31 8.33 -5.83
N ALA A 83 -20.09 9.14 -6.55
CA ALA A 83 -20.54 10.42 -6.03
C ALA A 83 -21.42 10.22 -4.79
N LEU A 84 -22.36 9.28 -4.83
CA LEU A 84 -23.21 8.93 -3.70
C LEU A 84 -22.41 8.43 -2.49
N GLU A 85 -21.44 7.55 -2.72
CA GLU A 85 -20.53 7.02 -1.68
C GLU A 85 -19.85 8.16 -0.94
N ASN A 86 -19.25 9.11 -1.68
CA ASN A 86 -18.57 10.27 -1.10
C ASN A 86 -19.53 11.24 -0.38
N THR A 87 -20.74 11.45 -0.92
CA THR A 87 -21.72 12.37 -0.30
C THR A 87 -22.31 11.81 0.99
N LEU A 88 -22.56 10.51 1.06
CA LEU A 88 -23.15 9.85 2.22
C LEU A 88 -22.10 9.38 3.23
N SER A 89 -20.81 9.51 2.89
CA SER A 89 -19.68 9.04 3.71
C SER A 89 -19.81 7.55 4.09
N ASN A 90 -20.33 6.75 3.17
CA ASN A 90 -20.46 5.30 3.37
C ASN A 90 -19.08 4.64 3.30
N SER A 91 -18.91 3.51 3.99
CA SER A 91 -17.63 2.82 4.07
C SER A 91 -17.29 2.10 2.76
N THR A 92 -18.32 1.66 2.04
CA THR A 92 -18.16 0.92 0.79
C THR A 92 -19.22 1.29 -0.26
N GLN A 93 -18.88 1.03 -1.52
CA GLN A 93 -19.81 1.14 -2.65
C GLN A 93 -21.02 0.21 -2.51
N ASP A 94 -20.82 -0.98 -1.92
CA ASP A 94 -21.86 -1.97 -1.66
C ASP A 94 -22.93 -1.41 -0.73
N GLU A 95 -22.51 -0.84 0.41
CA GLU A 95 -23.42 -0.16 1.36
C GLU A 95 -24.19 1.00 0.71
N THR A 96 -23.56 1.72 -0.22
CA THR A 96 -24.20 2.82 -0.94
C THR A 96 -25.29 2.31 -1.87
N VAL A 97 -25.04 1.20 -2.57
CA VAL A 97 -26.01 0.56 -3.44
C VAL A 97 -27.17 0.00 -2.60
N ASP A 98 -26.88 -0.69 -1.49
CA ASP A 98 -27.90 -1.22 -0.58
C ASP A 98 -28.81 -0.12 -0.04
N GLN A 99 -28.25 0.97 0.48
CA GLN A 99 -29.03 2.11 0.96
C GLN A 99 -29.90 2.74 -0.15
N ALA A 100 -29.38 2.81 -1.39
CA ALA A 100 -30.14 3.34 -2.51
C ALA A 100 -31.32 2.42 -2.87
N ILE A 101 -31.10 1.10 -2.85
CA ILE A 101 -32.14 0.09 -3.05
C ILE A 101 -33.19 0.19 -1.93
N ASP A 102 -32.79 0.28 -0.67
CA ASP A 102 -33.70 0.40 0.47
C ASP A 102 -34.59 1.64 0.38
N ARG A 103 -34.01 2.79 -0.01
CA ARG A 103 -34.78 4.02 -0.24
C ARG A 103 -35.78 3.86 -1.37
N MET A 104 -35.38 3.23 -2.47
CA MET A 104 -36.28 2.92 -3.59
C MET A 104 -37.40 1.97 -3.13
N LEU A 105 -37.07 0.89 -2.43
CA LEU A 105 -38.04 -0.05 -1.89
C LEU A 105 -39.05 0.64 -0.98
N ASN A 106 -38.61 1.58 -0.14
CA ASN A 106 -39.52 2.35 0.71
C ASN A 106 -40.49 3.22 -0.09
N SER A 107 -40.07 3.74 -1.26
CA SER A 107 -40.89 4.54 -2.16
C SER A 107 -41.91 3.75 -2.99
N LEU A 108 -41.78 2.43 -3.09
CA LEU A 108 -42.70 1.58 -3.85
C LEU A 108 -44.08 1.47 -3.19
N SER A 109 -45.11 1.28 -4.05
CA SER A 109 -46.47 0.94 -3.64
C SER A 109 -46.55 -0.46 -3.03
N SER A 110 -47.68 -0.78 -2.37
CA SER A 110 -47.90 -2.10 -1.75
C SER A 110 -47.80 -3.24 -2.76
N ASP A 111 -48.34 -3.02 -3.95
CA ASP A 111 -48.43 -4.04 -5.00
C ASP A 111 -47.05 -4.27 -5.64
N GLU A 112 -46.30 -3.20 -5.90
CA GLU A 112 -44.91 -3.29 -6.38
C GLU A 112 -43.99 -3.98 -5.36
N LYS A 113 -44.14 -3.69 -4.07
CA LYS A 113 -43.41 -4.39 -3.00
C LYS A 113 -43.73 -5.89 -2.98
N ARG A 114 -45.01 -6.25 -3.18
CA ARG A 114 -45.43 -7.65 -3.27
C ARG A 114 -44.81 -8.35 -4.48
N ALA A 115 -44.82 -7.70 -5.64
CA ALA A 115 -44.20 -8.22 -6.85
C ALA A 115 -42.68 -8.39 -6.68
N TYR A 116 -42.00 -7.40 -6.09
CA TYR A 116 -40.57 -7.46 -5.79
C TYR A 116 -40.20 -8.67 -4.93
N ARG A 117 -40.94 -8.90 -3.83
CA ARG A 117 -40.70 -10.06 -2.94
C ARG A 117 -40.88 -11.39 -3.67
N LEU A 118 -41.91 -11.50 -4.51
CA LEU A 118 -42.16 -12.72 -5.29
C LEU A 118 -41.01 -13.00 -6.26
N TRP A 119 -40.50 -11.98 -6.96
CA TRP A 119 -39.33 -12.14 -7.83
C TRP A 119 -38.06 -12.51 -7.07
N LEU A 120 -37.85 -11.93 -5.89
CA LEU A 120 -36.69 -12.23 -5.05
C LEU A 120 -36.70 -13.71 -4.61
N GLU A 121 -37.83 -14.21 -4.12
CA GLU A 121 -37.98 -15.64 -3.76
C GLU A 121 -37.73 -16.58 -4.95
N MET A 122 -38.12 -16.17 -6.16
CA MET A 122 -37.90 -16.97 -7.37
C MET A 122 -36.42 -17.03 -7.78
N PHE A 123 -35.66 -15.95 -7.55
CA PHE A 123 -34.22 -15.93 -7.83
C PHE A 123 -33.41 -16.68 -6.78
N GLU A 124 -33.82 -16.67 -5.51
CA GLU A 124 -33.14 -17.41 -4.43
C GLU A 124 -33.30 -18.94 -4.55
N LYS A 125 -34.43 -19.40 -5.12
CA LYS A 125 -34.70 -20.83 -5.31
C LYS A 125 -33.96 -21.46 -6.51
N LYS A 126 -33.31 -20.64 -7.35
CA LYS A 126 -32.67 -21.07 -8.59
C LYS A 126 -31.18 -21.36 -8.38
#